data_AF-A0A0W0RZD4-F1
#
_entry.id   AF-A0A0W0RZD4-F1
#
_cell.length_a   1.000
_cell.length_b   1.000
_cell.length_c   1.000
_cell.angle_alpha   90.00
_cell.angle_beta   90.00
_cell.angle_gamma   90.00
#
_symmetry.space_group_name_H-M   'P 1'
#
loop_
_entity.id
_entity.type
_entity.pdbx_description
1 polymer ?
#
loop_
_entity_poly.entity_id
_entity_poly.type
_entity_poly.pdbx_seq_one_letter_code
_entity_poly.pdbx_strand_id
1 'polypeptide(L)'
;MDELKSLETENSHYHFIPTMTDMSKSKEAWQNETGYINKKMLSKFIKDLTKPIYYISGPAAMVSAMHHMLNEAGIDDDTIRMEEFSGY
;
A
#
# COMPACT_ATOMS: atom_id res chain seq x y z
N MET A 1 1.05 -8.78 13.04
CA MET A 1 -0.11 -8.50 12.17
C MET A 1 -1.41 -8.39 12.96
N ASP A 2 -1.49 -9.00 14.14
CA ASP A 2 -2.73 -9.05 14.90
C ASP A 2 -3.17 -7.67 15.40
N GLU A 3 -2.23 -6.81 15.81
CA GLU A 3 -2.54 -5.43 16.20
C GLU A 3 -3.23 -4.62 15.08
N LEU A 4 -2.65 -4.61 13.87
CA LEU A 4 -3.24 -3.91 12.72
C LEU A 4 -4.61 -4.49 12.33
N LYS A 5 -4.79 -5.81 12.44
CA LYS A 5 -6.09 -6.45 12.19
C LYS A 5 -7.12 -6.10 13.27
N SER A 6 -6.72 -6.04 14.54
CA SER A 6 -7.60 -5.65 15.64
C SER A 6 -8.13 -4.23 15.47
N LEU A 7 -7.32 -3.30 14.97
CA LEU A 7 -7.75 -1.92 14.70
C LEU A 7 -8.92 -1.83 13.70
N GLU A 8 -9.02 -2.76 12.75
CA GLU A 8 -10.17 -2.83 11.82
C GLU A 8 -11.47 -3.25 12.51
N THR A 9 -11.38 -4.02 13.61
CA THR A 9 -12.56 -4.34 14.43
C THR A 9 -13.00 -3.20 15.33
N GLU A 10 -12.06 -2.33 15.71
CA GLU A 10 -12.31 -1.19 16.61
C GLU A 10 -12.78 0.06 15.84
N ASN A 11 -12.45 0.18 14.55
CA ASN A 11 -12.78 1.33 13.73
C ASN A 11 -13.25 0.92 12.32
N SER A 12 -14.55 1.12 12.05
CA SER A 12 -15.17 0.81 10.76
C SER A 12 -14.71 1.68 9.58
N HIS A 13 -13.97 2.76 9.84
CA HIS A 13 -13.35 3.60 8.81
C HIS A 13 -11.92 3.19 8.46
N TYR A 14 -11.35 2.23 9.19
CA TYR A 14 -10.01 1.70 8.93
C TYR A 14 -10.11 0.34 8.24
N HIS A 15 -9.30 0.15 7.20
CA HIS A 15 -9.20 -1.12 6.48
C HIS A 15 -7.74 -1.52 6.34
N PHE A 16 -7.41 -2.74 6.76
CA PHE A 16 -6.05 -3.26 6.67
C PHE A 16 -5.94 -4.27 5.53
N ILE A 17 -5.19 -3.92 4.49
CA ILE A 17 -5.01 -4.75 3.29
C ILE A 17 -3.54 -5.15 3.17
N PRO A 18 -3.11 -6.26 3.78
CA PRO A 18 -1.74 -6.73 3.64
C PRO A 18 -1.54 -7.46 2.30
N THR A 19 -0.36 -7.29 1.70
CA THR A 19 0.05 -8.03 0.49
C THR A 19 1.43 -8.64 0.64
N MET A 20 1.68 -9.76 -0.04
CA MET A 20 2.98 -10.44 -0.08
C MET A 20 3.47 -10.61 -1.52
N THR A 21 4.67 -10.10 -1.82
CA THR A 21 5.24 -10.09 -3.19
C THR A 21 5.94 -11.39 -3.59
N ASP A 22 6.46 -12.15 -2.63
CA ASP A 22 7.23 -13.38 -2.88
C ASP A 22 6.71 -14.58 -2.08
N MET A 23 5.44 -14.92 -2.31
CA MET A 23 4.80 -16.08 -1.68
C MET A 23 5.48 -17.40 -2.00
N SER A 24 6.19 -17.50 -3.12
CA SER A 24 6.88 -18.72 -3.55
C SER A 24 7.99 -19.15 -2.58
N LYS A 25 8.56 -18.19 -1.84
CA LYS A 25 9.60 -18.44 -0.82
C LYS A 25 9.05 -18.53 0.60
N SER A 26 7.75 -18.32 0.79
CA SER A 26 7.12 -18.40 2.11
C SER A 26 6.94 -19.86 2.52
N LYS A 27 7.22 -20.14 3.80
CA LYS A 27 6.87 -21.43 4.44
C LYS A 27 5.47 -21.41 5.05
N GLU A 28 4.86 -20.23 5.13
CA GLU A 28 3.54 -20.01 5.71
C GLU A 28 2.51 -19.77 4.60
N ALA A 29 1.31 -20.32 4.80
CA ALA A 29 0.19 -20.09 3.90
C ALA A 29 -0.30 -18.63 4.03
N TRP A 30 -0.63 -18.01 2.90
CA TRP A 30 -1.11 -16.63 2.84
C TRP A 30 -2.46 -16.59 2.13
N GLN A 31 -3.43 -15.94 2.76
CA GLN A 31 -4.80 -15.86 2.25
C GLN A 31 -5.18 -14.45 1.80
N ASN A 32 -4.30 -13.45 1.97
CA ASN A 32 -4.56 -12.07 1.57
C ASN A 32 -4.04 -11.79 0.15
N GLU A 33 -4.01 -10.51 -0.24
CA GLU A 33 -3.52 -10.08 -1.55
C GLU A 33 -2.06 -10.52 -1.78
N THR A 34 -1.69 -10.75 -3.04
CA THR A 34 -0.32 -11.12 -3.42
C THR A 34 0.17 -10.25 -4.57
N GLY A 35 1.48 -10.05 -4.61
CA GLY A 35 2.14 -9.19 -5.59
C GLY A 35 2.31 -7.74 -5.12
N TYR A 36 2.82 -6.92 -6.03
CA TYR A 36 3.12 -5.51 -5.78
C TYR A 36 1.85 -4.66 -5.71
N ILE A 37 1.90 -3.63 -4.88
CA ILE A 37 0.87 -2.60 -4.86
C ILE A 37 0.92 -1.84 -6.20
N ASN A 38 -0.20 -1.80 -6.90
CA ASN A 38 -0.34 -1.14 -8.20
C ASN A 38 -1.73 -0.52 -8.34
N LYS A 39 -1.96 0.24 -9.41
CA LYS A 39 -3.24 0.90 -9.70
C LYS A 39 -4.43 -0.06 -9.63
N LYS A 40 -4.29 -1.28 -10.19
CA LYS A 40 -5.36 -2.29 -10.17
C LYS A 40 -5.69 -2.74 -8.76
N MET A 41 -4.70 -2.93 -7.89
CA MET A 41 -4.91 -3.27 -6.48
C MET A 41 -5.64 -2.12 -5.77
N LEU A 42 -5.17 -0.88 -5.93
CA LEU A 42 -5.80 0.29 -5.29
C LEU A 42 -7.26 0.47 -5.74
N SER A 43 -7.56 0.30 -7.02
CA SER A 43 -8.92 0.41 -7.55
C SER A 43 -9.90 -0.64 -7.03
N LYS A 44 -9.44 -1.74 -6.42
CA LYS A 44 -10.34 -2.68 -5.73
C LYS A 44 -10.95 -2.08 -4.47
N PHE A 45 -10.23 -1.18 -3.81
CA PHE A 45 -10.56 -0.66 -2.49
C PHE A 45 -10.91 0.84 -2.50
N ILE A 46 -10.42 1.58 -3.49
CA ILE A 46 -10.61 3.02 -3.62
C ILE A 46 -11.35 3.29 -4.93
N LYS A 47 -12.57 3.82 -4.84
CA LYS A 47 -13.41 4.13 -6.01
C LYS A 47 -12.84 5.24 -6.88
N ASP A 48 -12.25 6.25 -6.25
CA ASP A 48 -11.76 7.46 -6.89
C ASP A 48 -10.37 7.76 -6.34
N LEU A 49 -9.34 7.47 -7.14
CA LEU A 49 -7.94 7.55 -6.73
C LEU A 49 -7.42 8.99 -6.59
N THR A 50 -8.14 10.01 -7.08
CA THR A 50 -7.65 11.40 -7.01
C THR A 50 -8.11 12.12 -5.75
N LYS A 51 -8.94 11.49 -4.93
CA LYS A 51 -9.48 12.08 -3.68
C LYS A 51 -8.64 11.85 -2.43
N PRO A 52 -7.97 10.70 -2.23
CA PRO A 52 -7.21 10.45 -1.02
C PRO A 52 -5.95 11.32 -0.93
N ILE A 53 -5.45 11.49 0.30
CA ILE A 53 -4.08 11.91 0.56
C ILE A 53 -3.26 10.63 0.79
N TYR A 54 -2.18 10.47 0.03
CA TYR A 54 -1.36 9.26 0.06
C TYR A 54 -0.15 9.48 0.98
N TYR A 55 0.05 8.56 1.92
CA TYR A 55 1.23 8.51 2.76
C TYR A 55 2.01 7.24 2.44
N ILE A 56 3.27 7.39 2.06
CA ILE A 56 4.13 6.29 1.62
C ILE A 56 5.38 6.29 2.49
N SER A 57 5.67 5.15 3.11
CA SER A 57 6.90 4.99 3.87
C SER A 57 7.48 3.59 3.70
N GLY A 58 8.81 3.52 3.53
CA GLY A 58 9.51 2.26 3.29
C GLY A 58 10.90 2.42 2.63
N PRO A 59 11.44 1.33 2.06
CA PRO A 59 12.70 1.37 1.32
C PRO A 59 12.63 2.33 0.13
N ALA A 60 13.73 3.03 -0.18
CA ALA A 60 13.78 4.04 -1.25
C ALA A 60 13.23 3.53 -2.60
N ALA A 61 13.58 2.31 -3.00
CA ALA A 61 13.08 1.71 -4.24
C ALA A 61 11.54 1.52 -4.22
N MET A 62 10.96 1.17 -3.07
CA MET A 62 9.51 1.03 -2.92
C MET A 62 8.84 2.41 -2.95
N VAL A 63 9.36 3.38 -2.22
CA VAL A 63 8.79 4.74 -2.17
C VAL A 63 8.78 5.36 -3.56
N SER A 64 9.92 5.30 -4.27
CA SER A 64 10.05 5.81 -5.63
C SER A 64 9.10 5.10 -6.62
N ALA A 65 9.00 3.77 -6.56
CA ALA A 65 8.11 3.01 -7.44
C ALA A 65 6.63 3.34 -7.17
N MET A 66 6.23 3.49 -5.90
CA MET A 66 4.86 3.85 -5.52
C MET A 66 4.51 5.28 -5.95
N HIS A 67 5.42 6.22 -5.75
CA HIS A 67 5.27 7.61 -6.19
C HIS A 67 5.08 7.71 -7.70
N HIS A 68 5.92 7.01 -8.46
CA HIS A 68 5.80 6.96 -9.92
C HIS A 68 4.44 6.39 -10.36
N MET A 69 4.02 5.27 -9.77
CA MET A 69 2.74 4.62 -10.09
C MET A 69 1.53 5.51 -9.79
N LEU A 70 1.55 6.28 -8.69
CA LEU A 70 0.48 7.22 -8.36
C LEU A 70 0.43 8.40 -9.35
N ASN A 71 1.59 8.93 -9.74
CA ASN A 71 1.68 9.97 -10.77
C ASN A 71 1.15 9.49 -12.12
N GLU A 72 1.51 8.28 -12.56
CA GLU A 72 0.96 7.67 -13.78
C GLU A 72 -0.56 7.42 -13.68
N ALA A 73 -1.09 7.26 -12.47
CA ALA A 73 -2.51 7.15 -12.22
C ALA A 73 -3.26 8.50 -12.32
N GLY A 74 -2.54 9.63 -12.47
CA GLY A 74 -3.09 10.98 -12.58
C GLY A 74 -3.34 11.66 -11.23
N ILE A 75 -2.65 11.20 -10.17
CA ILE A 75 -2.79 11.74 -8.81
C ILE A 75 -1.83 12.93 -8.67
N ASP A 76 -2.34 14.01 -8.08
CA ASP A 76 -1.57 15.23 -7.87
C ASP A 76 -0.49 15.03 -6.81
N ASP A 77 0.74 15.45 -7.12
CA ASP A 77 1.90 15.33 -6.24
C ASP A 77 1.69 16.07 -4.90
N ASP A 78 0.91 17.14 -4.89
CA ASP A 78 0.57 17.91 -3.68
C ASP A 78 -0.20 17.06 -2.64
N THR A 79 -0.82 15.97 -3.09
CA THR A 79 -1.58 15.03 -2.24
C THR A 79 -0.75 13.80 -1.81
N ILE A 80 0.52 13.72 -2.22
CA ILE A 80 1.41 12.60 -1.91
C ILE A 80 2.46 13.02 -0.89
N ARG A 81 2.57 12.27 0.21
CA ARG A 81 3.55 12.45 1.28
C ARG A 81 4.43 11.21 1.37
N MET A 82 5.74 11.43 1.31
CA MET A 82 6.72 10.36 1.24
C MET A 82 7.75 10.50 2.35
N GLU A 83 8.09 9.38 2.94
CA GLU A 83 9.20 9.25 3.87
C GLU A 83 9.99 7.98 3.51
N GLU A 84 11.19 8.14 2.97
CA GLU A 84 12.07 7.01 2.70
C GLU A 84 13.05 6.80 3.85
N PHE A 85 13.36 5.53 4.12
CA PHE A 85 14.45 5.17 5.02
C PHE A 85 15.65 4.73 4.19
N SER A 86 16.74 5.50 4.27
CA SER A 86 18.01 5.14 3.66
C SER A 86 18.75 4.16 4.57
N GLY A 87 18.64 2.86 4.31
CA GLY A 87 19.57 1.88 4.89
C GLY A 87 18.95 0.53 5.18
N TYR A 88 19.27 -0.45 4.31
CA TYR A 88 19.59 -1.83 4.65
C TYR A 88 20.57 -2.39 3.62
#